data_AF-A0A3D2MV12-F1
#
_entry.id   AF-A0A3D2MV12-F1
#
_cell.length_a   1.000
_cell.length_b   1.000
_cell.length_c   1.000
_cell.angle_alpha   90.00
_cell.angle_beta   90.00
_cell.angle_gamma   90.00
#
_symmetry.space_group_name_H-M   'P 1'
#
loop_
_entity.id
_entity.type
_entity.pdbx_description
1 polymer ?
#
loop_
_entity_poly.entity_id
_entity_poly.type
_entity_poly.pdbx_seq_one_letter_code
_entity_poly.pdbx_strand_id
1 'polypeptide(L)'
;MLVLAHGDTVQANLHLQEVPGGPRVHAIVGDLPYGIQHFAEVAAMLQKALPIWEQVLLPGGALALAWNATRIERANMVALLEEYTQLKVRNEPPYTQLVHTVDRVIKKRDIVVAVKRG
;
A
#
# COMPACT_ATOMS: atom_id res chain seq x y z
N MET A 1 -18.46 0.94 -12.87
CA MET A 1 -18.23 2.41 -12.89
C MET A 1 -16.76 2.65 -12.63
N LEU A 2 -16.15 3.60 -13.34
CA LEU A 2 -14.75 3.98 -13.17
C LEU A 2 -14.71 5.46 -12.77
N VAL A 3 -13.91 5.79 -11.76
CA VAL A 3 -13.70 7.16 -11.28
C VAL A 3 -12.21 7.43 -11.26
N LEU A 4 -11.81 8.58 -11.78
CA LEU A 4 -10.45 9.09 -11.72
C LEU A 4 -10.47 10.36 -10.85
N ALA A 5 -9.72 10.34 -9.75
CA ALA A 5 -9.58 11.48 -8.86
C ALA A 5 -8.15 12.03 -8.96
N HIS A 6 -8.03 13.35 -9.01
CA HIS A 6 -6.74 14.05 -8.93
C HIS A 6 -6.64 14.74 -7.57
N GLY A 7 -5.71 14.28 -6.72
CA GLY A 7 -5.52 14.83 -5.39
C GLY A 7 -4.53 14.03 -4.55
N ASP A 8 -4.41 14.40 -3.28
CA ASP A 8 -3.52 13.73 -2.33
C ASP A 8 -4.15 12.43 -1.83
N THR A 9 -3.38 11.34 -1.82
CA THR A 9 -3.81 10.03 -1.31
C THR A 9 -4.14 10.04 0.18
N VAL A 10 -3.59 10.97 0.96
CA VAL A 10 -3.96 11.15 2.38
C VAL A 10 -5.42 11.60 2.53
N GLN A 11 -6.04 12.08 1.44
CA GLN A 11 -7.45 12.46 1.39
C GLN A 11 -8.31 11.45 0.61
N ALA A 12 -7.86 10.21 0.46
CA ALA A 12 -8.57 9.18 -0.33
C ALA A 12 -10.03 8.97 0.10
N ASN A 13 -10.34 9.10 1.39
CA ASN A 13 -11.71 9.05 1.87
C ASN A 13 -12.57 10.19 1.30
N LEU A 14 -12.06 11.42 1.20
CA LEU A 14 -12.75 12.58 0.63
C LEU A 14 -12.97 12.40 -0.87
N HIS A 15 -11.93 11.98 -1.60
CA HIS A 15 -12.00 11.78 -3.06
C HIS A 15 -13.01 10.71 -3.46
N LEU A 16 -13.33 9.78 -2.56
CA LEU A 16 -14.28 8.70 -2.79
C LEU A 16 -15.67 8.98 -2.17
N GLN A 17 -15.91 10.14 -1.54
CA GLN A 17 -17.18 10.43 -0.86
C GLN A 17 -18.39 10.38 -1.80
N GLU A 18 -18.24 10.93 -3.01
CA GLU A 18 -19.33 11.04 -3.99
C GLU A 18 -19.49 9.79 -4.86
N VAL A 19 -18.61 8.80 -4.69
CA VAL A 19 -18.69 7.52 -5.41
C VAL A 19 -19.90 6.74 -4.87
N PRO A 20 -20.80 6.23 -5.73
CA PRO A 20 -21.85 5.29 -5.33
C PRO A 20 -21.32 4.15 -4.45
N GLY A 21 -21.87 4.02 -3.24
CA GLY A 21 -21.37 3.11 -2.19
C GLY A 21 -20.42 3.76 -1.17
N GLY A 22 -20.08 5.02 -1.37
CA GLY A 22 -19.20 5.82 -0.51
C GLY A 22 -17.74 5.40 -0.61
N PRO A 23 -16.89 5.87 0.32
CA PRO A 23 -15.46 5.58 0.34
C PRO A 23 -15.19 4.18 0.90
N ARG A 24 -15.69 3.15 0.21
CA ARG A 24 -15.60 1.75 0.64
C ARG A 24 -15.06 0.89 -0.49
N VAL A 25 -13.96 0.20 -0.22
CA VAL A 25 -13.27 -0.63 -1.22
C VAL A 25 -12.93 -2.01 -0.68
N HIS A 26 -12.94 -3.00 -1.58
CA HIS A 26 -12.52 -4.37 -1.27
C HIS A 26 -11.00 -4.53 -1.32
N ALA A 27 -10.34 -3.73 -2.16
CA ALA A 27 -8.91 -3.80 -2.35
C ALA A 27 -8.32 -2.42 -2.62
N ILE A 28 -7.14 -2.18 -2.07
CA ILE A 28 -6.25 -1.07 -2.41
C ILE A 28 -4.99 -1.70 -3.00
N VAL A 29 -4.67 -1.35 -4.23
CA VAL A 29 -3.47 -1.84 -4.93
C VAL A 29 -2.68 -0.64 -5.40
N GLY A 30 -1.42 -0.54 -4.99
CA GLY A 30 -0.57 0.61 -5.29
C GLY A 30 0.85 0.20 -5.64
N ASP A 31 1.44 0.93 -6.58
CA ASP A 31 2.87 0.92 -6.83
C ASP A 31 3.47 2.20 -6.25
N LEU A 32 4.35 2.06 -5.26
CA LEU A 32 4.87 3.22 -4.54
C LEU A 32 5.81 4.04 -5.44
N PRO A 33 5.89 5.37 -5.22
CA PRO A 33 6.67 6.24 -6.09
C PRO A 33 8.13 5.79 -6.23
N TYR A 34 8.60 5.77 -7.48
CA TYR A 34 9.99 5.49 -7.82
C TYR A 34 10.85 6.76 -7.77
N GLY A 35 12.17 6.58 -7.70
CA GLY A 35 13.12 7.70 -7.72
C GLY A 35 13.33 8.37 -6.37
N ILE A 36 12.56 7.99 -5.34
CA ILE A 36 12.80 8.43 -3.97
C ILE A 36 14.12 7.84 -3.48
N GLN A 37 15.05 8.74 -3.13
CA GLN A 37 16.39 8.36 -2.67
C GLN A 37 16.39 7.93 -1.20
N HIS A 38 15.46 8.47 -0.42
CA HIS A 38 15.40 8.32 1.04
C HIS A 38 14.12 7.61 1.48
N PHE A 39 14.26 6.49 2.20
CA PHE A 39 13.12 5.77 2.79
C PHE A 39 12.20 6.67 3.63
N ALA A 40 12.77 7.69 4.29
CA ALA A 40 12.04 8.62 5.13
C ALA A 40 10.89 9.34 4.40
N GLU A 41 11.03 9.65 3.11
CA GLU A 41 9.97 10.32 2.34
C GLU A 41 8.78 9.38 2.09
N VAL A 42 9.07 8.13 1.67
CA VAL A 42 8.03 7.10 1.51
C VAL A 42 7.36 6.82 2.86
N ALA A 43 8.15 6.68 3.91
CA ALA A 43 7.66 6.39 5.25
C ALA A 43 6.76 7.52 5.78
N ALA A 44 7.15 8.78 5.62
CA ALA A 44 6.36 9.94 6.05
C ALA A 44 5.03 10.07 5.28
N MET A 45 5.02 9.74 3.99
CA MET A 45 3.79 9.67 3.20
C MET A 45 2.88 8.54 3.70
N LEU A 46 3.43 7.32 3.83
CA LEU A 46 2.67 6.14 4.27
C LEU A 46 2.16 6.25 5.70
N GLN A 47 2.93 6.84 6.61
CA GLN A 47 2.51 7.13 7.98
C GLN A 47 1.17 7.90 8.01
N LYS A 48 0.97 8.83 7.08
CA LYS A 48 -0.26 9.61 6.98
C LYS A 48 -1.35 8.88 6.20
N ALA A 49 -0.98 8.17 5.14
CA ALA A 49 -1.93 7.55 4.21
C ALA A 49 -2.53 6.23 4.73
N LEU A 50 -1.73 5.40 5.39
CA LEU A 50 -2.09 4.05 5.83
C LEU A 50 -3.36 4.02 6.73
N PRO A 51 -3.52 4.89 7.75
CA PRO A 51 -4.74 4.91 8.55
C PRO A 51 -5.99 5.24 7.73
N ILE A 52 -5.88 6.12 6.74
CA ILE A 52 -7.00 6.52 5.87
C ILE A 52 -7.36 5.40 4.91
N TRP A 53 -6.35 4.73 4.35
CA TRP A 53 -6.54 3.54 3.51
C TRP A 53 -7.20 2.39 4.27
N GLU A 54 -6.81 2.18 5.53
CA GLU A 54 -7.47 1.19 6.38
C GLU A 54 -8.94 1.54 6.65
N GLN A 55 -9.28 2.82 6.86
CA GLN A 55 -10.66 3.26 7.11
C GLN A 55 -11.58 2.94 5.92
N VAL A 56 -11.11 3.17 4.70
CA VAL A 56 -11.91 2.94 3.48
C VAL A 56 -11.97 1.46 3.07
N LEU A 57 -11.08 0.61 3.60
CA LEU A 57 -11.16 -0.83 3.37
C LEU A 57 -12.37 -1.47 4.08
N LEU A 58 -13.09 -2.31 3.35
CA LEU A 58 -14.13 -3.18 3.90
C LEU A 58 -13.51 -4.26 4.82
N PRO A 59 -14.25 -4.80 5.81
CA PRO A 59 -13.84 -5.98 6.54
C PRO A 59 -13.51 -7.12 5.57
N GLY A 60 -12.39 -7.82 5.79
CA GLY A 60 -11.85 -8.82 4.87
C GLY A 60 -11.16 -8.26 3.61
N GLY A 61 -11.16 -6.94 3.42
CA GLY A 61 -10.48 -6.27 2.31
C GLY A 61 -8.95 -6.31 2.42
N ALA A 62 -8.26 -6.12 1.29
CA ALA A 62 -6.81 -6.25 1.19
C ALA A 62 -6.11 -4.98 0.71
N LEU A 63 -4.92 -4.72 1.26
CA LEU A 63 -3.96 -3.74 0.78
C LEU A 63 -2.78 -4.48 0.16
N ALA A 64 -2.39 -4.13 -1.06
CA ALA A 64 -1.20 -4.66 -1.73
C ALA A 64 -0.34 -3.50 -2.23
N LEU A 65 0.89 -3.40 -1.74
CA LEU A 65 1.83 -2.34 -2.11
C LEU A 65 3.09 -2.95 -2.71
N ALA A 66 3.42 -2.54 -3.93
CA ALA A 66 4.69 -2.85 -4.57
C ALA A 66 5.67 -1.68 -4.44
N TRP A 67 6.96 -1.98 -4.34
CA TRP A 67 8.00 -0.94 -4.30
C TRP A 67 9.35 -1.43 -4.81
N ASN A 68 10.27 -0.48 -5.04
CA ASN A 68 11.66 -0.78 -5.33
C ASN A 68 12.41 -1.18 -4.04
N ALA A 69 12.63 -2.48 -3.87
CA ALA A 69 13.29 -3.07 -2.70
C ALA A 69 14.82 -3.02 -2.74
N THR A 70 15.41 -2.21 -3.64
CA THR A 70 16.87 -2.03 -3.70
C THR A 70 17.41 -1.29 -2.47
N ARG A 71 16.64 -0.37 -1.88
CA ARG A 71 17.04 0.44 -0.71
C ARG A 71 16.08 0.35 0.47
N ILE A 72 14.89 -0.20 0.25
CA ILE A 72 13.85 -0.32 1.27
C ILE A 72 13.60 -1.80 1.44
N GLU A 73 14.04 -2.34 2.57
CA GLU A 73 13.85 -3.75 2.89
C GLU A 73 12.39 -4.01 3.27
N ARG A 74 11.93 -5.22 2.96
CA ARG A 74 10.59 -5.70 3.31
C ARG A 74 10.29 -5.57 4.80
N ALA A 75 11.26 -5.86 5.67
CA ALA A 75 11.08 -5.75 7.11
C ALA A 75 10.65 -4.34 7.54
N ASN A 76 11.22 -3.29 6.92
CA ASN A 76 10.85 -1.91 7.19
C ASN A 76 9.43 -1.60 6.73
N MET A 77 9.02 -2.12 5.57
CA MET A 77 7.65 -1.98 5.09
C MET A 77 6.65 -2.70 6.00
N VAL A 78 6.95 -3.93 6.40
CA VAL A 78 6.12 -4.71 7.33
C VAL A 78 5.96 -3.95 8.66
N ALA A 79 7.06 -3.50 9.26
CA ALA A 79 7.03 -2.73 10.50
C ALA A 79 6.18 -1.46 10.36
N LEU A 80 6.31 -0.73 9.25
CA LEU A 80 5.52 0.48 9.00
C LEU A 80 4.01 0.19 8.88
N LEU A 81 3.63 -0.89 8.18
CA LEU A 81 2.23 -1.30 8.10
C LEU A 81 1.69 -1.70 9.49
N GLU A 82 2.46 -2.45 10.26
CA GLU A 82 2.07 -2.92 11.60
C GLU A 82 2.03 -1.78 12.63
N GLU A 83 2.85 -0.74 12.47
CA GLU A 83 2.87 0.43 13.35
C GLU A 83 1.65 1.34 13.12
N TYR A 84 1.25 1.55 11.86
CA TYR A 84 0.22 2.54 11.48
C TYR A 84 -1.14 1.95 11.14
N THR A 85 -1.30 0.62 11.16
CA THR A 85 -2.57 -0.05 10.85
C THR A 85 -2.84 -1.24 11.74
N GLN A 86 -4.10 -1.70 11.78
CA GLN A 86 -4.48 -2.98 12.38
C GLN A 86 -4.59 -4.11 11.35
N LEU A 87 -4.07 -3.89 10.14
CA LEU A 87 -4.08 -4.88 9.07
C LEU A 87 -3.15 -6.04 9.43
N LYS A 88 -3.62 -7.27 9.21
CA LYS A 88 -2.76 -8.44 9.36
C LYS A 88 -1.89 -8.56 8.11
N VAL A 89 -0.62 -8.18 8.22
CA VAL A 89 0.38 -8.38 7.16
C VAL A 89 0.55 -9.88 6.88
N ARG A 90 0.62 -10.25 5.60
CA ARG A 90 0.95 -11.60 5.15
C ARG A 90 2.44 -11.62 4.80
N ASN A 91 3.23 -12.13 5.74
CA ASN A 91 4.68 -12.17 5.66
C ASN A 91 5.22 -13.62 5.57
N GLU A 92 4.40 -14.50 5.01
CA GLU A 92 4.66 -15.91 4.78
C GLU A 92 4.44 -16.26 3.29
N PRO A 93 4.99 -17.38 2.79
CA PRO A 93 4.65 -17.88 1.45
C PRO A 93 3.12 -18.05 1.27
N PRO A 94 2.58 -17.78 0.06
CA PRO A 94 3.29 -17.40 -1.17
C PRO A 94 3.65 -15.90 -1.24
N TYR A 95 3.22 -15.07 -0.29
CA TYR A 95 3.35 -13.61 -0.36
C TYR A 95 4.80 -13.11 -0.29
N THR A 96 5.71 -13.90 0.27
CA THR A 96 7.15 -13.62 0.30
C THR A 96 7.90 -14.17 -0.91
N GLN A 97 7.22 -14.92 -1.78
CA GLN A 97 7.80 -15.57 -2.97
C GLN A 97 7.40 -14.90 -4.28
N LEU A 98 6.63 -13.81 -4.21
CA LEU A 98 6.27 -13.03 -5.38
C LEU A 98 7.51 -12.33 -5.92
N VAL A 99 7.97 -12.78 -7.09
CA VAL A 99 9.12 -12.21 -7.80
C VAL A 99 8.65 -11.52 -9.06
N HIS A 100 9.17 -10.32 -9.29
CA HIS A 100 8.99 -9.57 -10.51
C HIS A 100 10.32 -9.55 -11.27
N THR A 101 10.36 -10.08 -12.48
CA THR A 101 11.49 -9.86 -13.38
C THR A 101 11.58 -8.37 -13.68
N VAL A 102 12.74 -7.79 -13.39
CA VAL A 102 13.00 -6.36 -13.53
C VAL A 102 14.08 -6.14 -14.58
N ASP A 103 13.91 -5.11 -15.39
CA ASP A 103 14.86 -4.70 -16.43
C ASP A 103 16.06 -3.94 -15.80
N ARG A 104 17.18 -3.81 -16.53
CA ARG A 104 18.55 -3.45 -16.06
C ARG A 104 18.71 -2.35 -14.99
N VAL A 105 17.74 -1.45 -14.79
CA VAL A 105 17.80 -0.29 -13.88
C VAL A 105 17.18 -0.57 -12.50
N ILE A 106 16.19 -1.46 -12.40
CA ILE A 106 15.59 -1.87 -11.12
C ILE A 106 16.19 -3.22 -10.77
N LYS A 107 16.94 -3.31 -9.67
CA LYS A 107 17.64 -4.56 -9.32
C LYS A 107 16.78 -5.51 -8.49
N LYS A 108 15.86 -4.96 -7.69
CA LYS A 108 15.00 -5.73 -6.79
C LYS A 108 13.66 -5.02 -6.62
N ARG A 109 12.57 -5.76 -6.76
CA ARG A 109 11.20 -5.33 -6.47
C ARG A 109 10.59 -6.30 -5.48
N ASP A 110 9.72 -5.80 -4.62
CA ASP A 110 9.03 -6.61 -3.62
C ASP A 110 7.60 -6.07 -3.48
N ILE A 111 6.72 -6.89 -2.88
CA ILE A 111 5.31 -6.60 -2.69
C ILE A 111 4.86 -7.08 -1.31
N VAL A 112 4.16 -6.24 -0.57
CA VAL A 112 3.59 -6.56 0.73
C VAL A 112 2.08 -6.58 0.60
N VAL A 113 1.47 -7.61 1.19
CA VAL A 113 0.01 -7.74 1.25
C VAL A 113 -0.41 -7.73 2.71
N ALA A 114 -1.45 -6.97 3.04
CA ALA A 114 -2.05 -6.93 4.36
C ALA A 114 -3.58 -7.00 4.24
N VAL A 115 -4.24 -7.63 5.21
CA VAL A 115 -5.68 -7.90 5.17
C VAL A 115 -6.36 -7.32 6.40
N LYS A 116 -7.44 -6.58 6.19
CA LYS A 116 -8.27 -6.05 7.26
C LYS A 116 -9.05 -7.19 7.89
N ARG A 117 -9.05 -7.27 9.22
CA ARG A 117 -9.83 -8.28 9.93
C ARG A 117 -11.33 -8.11 9.60
N GLY A 118 -12.00 -9.27 9.48
CA GLY A 118 -13.45 -9.37 9.28
C GLY A 118 -14.21 -8.99 10.54
#